data_AF-A0A6B3USE9-F1
#
_entry.id   AF-A0A6B3USE9-F1
#
_cell.length_a   1.000
_cell.length_b   1.000
_cell.length_c   1.000
_cell.angle_alpha   90.00
_cell.angle_beta   90.00
_cell.angle_gamma   90.00
#
_symmetry.space_group_name_H-M   'P 1'
#
loop_
_entity.id
_entity.type
_entity.pdbx_description
1 polymer ?
#
loop_
_entity_poly.entity_id
_entity_poly.type
_entity_poly.pdbx_seq_one_letter_code
_entity_poly.pdbx_strand_id
1 'polypeptide(L)'
;IEAAPLSPAARDRKRAAIAAYGPLRGEAAALLAERPDCLSVEMLVEAPDLTAWPGPMVLPPDYERLGRLRVAEGRYPSALTYADHVAPVARRLERISAAEFA
;
A
#
# COMPACT_ATOMS: atom_id res chain seq x y z
N ILE A 1 -6.07 -10.04 -13.37
CA ILE A 1 -6.43 -9.70 -11.99
C ILE A 1 -7.19 -10.87 -11.42
N GLU A 2 -6.66 -11.51 -10.39
CA GLU A 2 -7.25 -12.67 -9.72
C GLU A 2 -7.85 -12.25 -8.39
N ALA A 3 -9.02 -12.77 -8.02
CA ALA A 3 -9.65 -12.50 -6.73
C ALA A 3 -9.42 -13.67 -5.77
N ALA A 4 -8.68 -13.43 -4.69
CA ALA A 4 -8.42 -14.41 -3.65
C ALA A 4 -9.35 -14.18 -2.44
N PRO A 5 -10.07 -15.21 -1.94
CA PRO A 5 -10.92 -15.07 -0.77
C PRO A 5 -10.10 -14.87 0.50
N LEU A 6 -10.53 -13.94 1.35
CA LEU A 6 -9.88 -13.68 2.63
C LEU A 6 -10.35 -14.65 3.72
N SER A 7 -9.40 -15.10 4.54
CA SER A 7 -9.71 -15.83 5.77
C SER A 7 -10.51 -14.95 6.74
N PRO A 8 -11.31 -15.54 7.66
CA PRO A 8 -12.00 -14.79 8.71
C PRO A 8 -11.09 -13.81 9.46
N ALA A 9 -9.92 -14.29 9.91
CA ALA A 9 -8.96 -13.47 10.63
C ALA A 9 -8.43 -12.28 9.79
N ALA A 10 -8.22 -12.46 8.49
CA ALA A 10 -7.79 -11.38 7.61
C ALA A 10 -8.88 -10.32 7.43
N ARG A 11 -10.14 -10.74 7.30
CA ARG A 11 -11.30 -9.84 7.22
C ARG A 11 -11.45 -9.01 8.49
N ASP A 12 -11.27 -9.62 9.65
CA ASP A 12 -11.35 -8.92 10.94
C ASP A 12 -10.26 -7.88 11.10
N ARG A 13 -9.01 -8.18 10.70
CA ARG A 13 -7.93 -7.19 10.66
C ARG A 13 -8.25 -6.01 9.74
N LYS A 14 -8.83 -6.28 8.56
CA LYS A 14 -9.25 -5.24 7.61
C LYS A 14 -10.31 -4.32 8.22
N ARG A 15 -11.32 -4.89 8.90
CA ARG A 15 -12.36 -4.12 9.61
C ARG A 15 -11.78 -3.30 10.76
N ALA A 16 -10.87 -3.88 11.54
CA ALA A 16 -10.21 -3.17 12.64
C ALA A 16 -9.41 -1.97 12.15
N ALA A 17 -8.68 -2.10 11.04
CA ALA A 17 -7.92 -1.00 10.44
C ALA A 17 -8.83 0.15 9.98
N ILE A 18 -9.94 -0.16 9.30
CA ILE A 18 -10.95 0.83 8.89
C ILE A 18 -11.55 1.54 10.10
N ALA A 19 -11.85 0.80 11.17
CA ALA A 19 -12.42 1.37 12.40
C ALA A 19 -11.42 2.31 13.10
N ALA A 20 -10.13 1.96 13.11
CA ALA A 20 -9.09 2.73 13.80
C ALA A 20 -8.67 4.02 13.05
N TYR A 21 -8.91 4.11 11.75
CA TYR A 21 -8.47 5.26 10.94
C TYR A 21 -9.66 6.02 10.34
N GLY A 22 -10.01 7.14 10.99
CA GLY A 22 -11.17 7.98 10.65
C GLY A 22 -11.33 8.29 9.16
N PRO A 23 -10.26 8.71 8.43
CA PRO A 23 -10.35 8.98 6.99
C PRO A 23 -10.79 7.76 6.16
N LEU A 24 -10.32 6.56 6.48
CA LEU A 24 -10.73 5.35 5.76
C LEU A 24 -12.18 4.93 6.07
N ARG A 25 -12.74 5.35 7.20
CA ARG A 25 -14.10 4.95 7.59
C ARG A 25 -15.15 5.47 6.60
N GLY A 26 -14.99 6.71 6.12
CA GLY A 26 -15.91 7.31 5.15
C GLY A 26 -15.85 6.60 3.79
N GLU A 27 -14.64 6.40 3.26
CA GLU A 27 -14.41 5.69 2.00
C GLU A 27 -14.91 4.23 2.07
N ALA A 28 -14.61 3.54 3.16
CA ALA A 28 -15.03 2.15 3.35
C ALA A 28 -16.55 2.03 3.50
N ALA A 29 -17.23 2.98 4.14
CA ALA A 29 -18.68 2.97 4.25
C ALA A 29 -19.37 3.11 2.88
N ALA A 30 -18.88 4.01 2.02
CA ALA A 30 -19.38 4.15 0.66
C ALA A 30 -19.16 2.86 -0.16
N LEU A 31 -17.95 2.29 -0.09
CA LEU A 31 -17.63 1.03 -0.76
C LEU A 31 -18.47 -0.15 -0.27
N LEU A 32 -18.74 -0.25 1.03
CA LEU A 32 -19.58 -1.31 1.60
C LEU A 32 -21.06 -1.17 1.24
N ALA A 33 -21.54 0.06 1.05
CA ALA A 33 -22.91 0.31 0.60
C ALA A 33 -23.12 -0.14 -0.86
N GLU A 34 -22.13 0.09 -1.72
CA GLU A 34 -22.16 -0.34 -3.12
C GLU A 34 -21.84 -1.84 -3.27
N ARG A 35 -20.87 -2.34 -2.49
CA ARG A 35 -20.34 -3.70 -2.55
C ARG A 35 -20.13 -4.29 -1.15
N PRO A 36 -21.15 -4.94 -0.57
CA PRO A 36 -21.07 -5.49 0.79
C PRO A 36 -19.96 -6.55 1.01
N ASP A 37 -19.54 -7.21 -0.07
CA ASP A 37 -18.53 -8.26 -0.08
C ASP A 37 -17.10 -7.75 -0.35
N CYS A 38 -16.88 -6.45 -0.54
CA CYS A 38 -15.58 -5.87 -0.91
C CYS A 38 -14.47 -6.10 0.14
N LEU A 39 -14.84 -6.46 1.37
CA LEU A 39 -13.90 -6.83 2.43
C LEU A 39 -13.60 -8.33 2.48
N SER A 40 -14.24 -9.15 1.65
CA SER A 40 -14.10 -10.62 1.67
C SER A 40 -13.11 -11.15 0.65
N VAL A 41 -12.62 -10.32 -0.25
CA VAL A 41 -11.66 -10.69 -1.29
C VAL A 41 -10.49 -9.71 -1.35
N GLU A 42 -9.34 -10.21 -1.76
CA GLU A 42 -8.20 -9.41 -2.21
C GLU A 42 -7.99 -9.62 -3.71
N MET A 43 -7.66 -8.53 -4.40
CA MET A 43 -7.38 -8.57 -5.83
C MET A 43 -5.87 -8.66 -6.01
N LEU A 44 -5.40 -9.79 -6.53
CA LEU A 44 -4.04 -9.97 -6.98
C LEU A 44 -3.93 -9.35 -8.38
N VAL A 45 -3.11 -8.32 -8.46
CA VAL A 45 -2.66 -7.75 -9.73
C VAL A 45 -1.31 -8.36 -10.06
N GLU A 46 -1.12 -8.70 -11.32
CA GLU A 46 0.19 -9.12 -11.80
C GLU A 46 1.15 -7.95 -11.62
N ALA A 47 2.21 -8.18 -10.87
CA ALA A 47 3.23 -7.17 -10.70
C ALA A 47 3.97 -7.00 -12.04
N PRO A 48 4.23 -5.76 -12.49
CA PRO A 48 5.20 -5.56 -13.56
C PRO A 48 6.54 -6.15 -13.12
N ASP A 49 7.37 -6.56 -14.08
CA ASP A 49 8.67 -7.18 -13.85
C ASP A 49 9.46 -6.42 -12.76
N LEU A 50 9.54 -7.05 -11.59
CA LEU A 50 10.16 -6.46 -10.40
C LEU A 50 11.68 -6.53 -10.47
N THR A 51 12.28 -7.24 -11.44
CA THR A 51 13.74 -7.32 -11.60
C THR A 51 14.38 -6.00 -12.02
N ALA A 52 13.57 -5.03 -12.43
CA ALA A 52 13.99 -3.71 -12.86
C ALA A 52 13.34 -2.59 -12.03
N TRP A 53 13.19 -2.76 -10.71
CA TRP A 53 12.70 -1.67 -9.89
C TRP A 53 13.68 -0.48 -9.98
N PRO A 54 13.18 0.76 -10.17
CA PRO A 54 14.06 1.89 -10.38
C PRO A 54 15.04 2.07 -9.21
N GLY A 55 16.29 2.37 -9.55
CA GLY A 55 17.33 2.73 -8.60
C GLY A 55 17.04 4.07 -7.89
N PRO A 56 18.07 4.87 -7.55
CA PRO A 56 17.81 6.20 -7.02
C PRO A 56 16.96 7.01 -8.00
N MET A 57 15.81 7.48 -7.54
CA MET A 57 14.92 8.29 -8.38
C MET A 57 15.52 9.69 -8.57
N VAL A 58 15.62 10.14 -9.83
CA VAL A 58 16.14 11.47 -10.20
C VAL A 58 15.21 12.59 -9.71
N LEU A 59 13.89 12.34 -9.74
CA LEU A 59 12.87 13.23 -9.20
C LEU A 59 12.07 12.47 -8.13
N PRO A 60 11.76 13.09 -6.98
CA PRO A 60 10.98 12.44 -5.95
C PRO A 60 9.54 12.19 -6.44
N PRO A 61 8.94 11.04 -6.09
CA PRO A 61 7.54 10.76 -6.40
C PRO A 61 6.58 11.84 -5.89
N ASP A 62 5.43 11.96 -6.55
CA ASP A 62 4.38 12.93 -6.16
C ASP A 62 3.90 12.76 -4.71
N TYR A 63 3.89 11.53 -4.20
CA TYR A 63 3.50 11.27 -2.81
C TYR A 63 4.46 11.94 -1.82
N GLU A 64 5.76 12.08 -2.15
CA GLU A 64 6.70 12.77 -1.27
C GLU A 64 6.46 14.27 -1.27
N ARG A 65 6.13 14.86 -2.43
CA ARG A 65 5.78 16.28 -2.52
C ARG A 65 4.56 16.57 -1.66
N LEU A 66 3.52 15.75 -1.78
CA LEU A 66 2.32 15.86 -0.96
C LEU A 66 2.61 15.61 0.54
N GLY A 67 3.45 14.64 0.85
CA GLY A 67 3.90 14.34 2.21
C GLY A 67 4.60 15.54 2.84
N ARG A 68 5.55 16.16 2.13
CA ARG A 68 6.25 17.38 2.59
C ARG A 68 5.28 18.54 2.82
N LEU A 69 4.29 18.74 1.96
CA LEU A 69 3.26 19.75 2.15
C LEU A 69 2.48 19.50 3.45
N ARG A 70 2.06 18.27 3.72
CA ARG A 70 1.30 17.92 4.93
C ARG A 70 2.14 18.02 6.21
N VAL A 71 3.45 17.78 6.13
CA VAL A 71 4.38 18.04 7.25
C VAL A 71 4.49 19.54 7.51
N ALA A 72 4.60 20.37 6.46
CA ALA A 72 4.63 21.82 6.60
C ALA A 72 3.34 22.39 7.21
N GLU A 73 2.19 21.75 6.94
CA GLU A 73 0.90 22.06 7.56
C GLU A 73 0.77 21.54 9.01
N GLY A 74 1.79 20.86 9.55
CA GLY A 74 1.78 20.30 10.91
C GLY A 74 0.86 19.08 11.08
N ARG A 75 0.38 18.47 9.99
CA ARG A 75 -0.52 17.30 10.04
C ARG A 75 0.20 16.00 10.39
N TYR A 76 1.48 15.90 10.06
CA TYR A 76 2.31 14.73 10.33
C TYR A 76 3.72 15.14 10.78
N PRO A 77 4.39 14.32 11.62
CA PRO A 77 5.72 14.63 12.12
C PRO A 77 6.82 14.48 11.05
N SER A 78 6.61 13.63 10.04
CA SER A 78 7.57 13.39 8.96
C SER A 78 6.87 12.88 7.69
N ALA A 79 7.55 12.99 6.55
CA ALA A 79 7.09 12.47 5.28
C ALA A 79 7.80 11.15 4.97
N LEU A 80 7.09 10.20 4.37
CA LEU A 80 7.71 9.02 3.76
C LEU A 80 8.49 9.45 2.51
N THR A 81 9.73 8.98 2.42
CA THR A 81 10.62 9.17 1.27
C THR A 81 10.83 7.84 0.54
N TYR A 82 11.04 7.92 -0.76
CA TYR A 82 11.42 6.79 -1.59
C TYR A 82 12.72 6.17 -1.08
N ALA A 83 13.73 6.99 -0.85
CA ALA A 83 15.06 6.54 -0.43
C ALA A 83 15.02 5.75 0.88
N ASP A 84 14.30 6.24 1.89
CA ASP A 84 14.37 5.65 3.23
C ASP A 84 13.29 4.59 3.49
N HIS A 85 12.18 4.63 2.75
CA HIS A 85 11.01 3.79 3.05
C HIS A 85 10.61 2.84 1.93
N VAL A 86 10.73 3.25 0.66
CA VAL A 86 10.26 2.42 -0.48
C VAL A 86 11.40 1.61 -1.08
N ALA A 87 12.53 2.24 -1.38
CA ALA A 87 13.69 1.59 -1.99
C ALA A 87 14.22 0.39 -1.19
N PRO A 88 14.31 0.43 0.16
CA PRO A 88 14.76 -0.73 0.94
C PRO A 88 13.81 -1.92 0.83
N VAL A 89 12.50 -1.67 0.80
CA VAL A 89 11.48 -2.71 0.64
C VAL A 89 11.54 -3.31 -0.75
N ALA A 90 11.59 -2.48 -1.79
CA ALA A 90 11.67 -2.92 -3.18
C ALA A 90 12.90 -3.82 -3.42
N ARG A 91 14.09 -3.38 -2.99
CA ARG A 91 15.33 -4.18 -3.09
C ARG A 91 15.29 -5.48 -2.28
N ARG A 92 14.48 -5.54 -1.22
CA ARG A 92 14.29 -6.79 -0.47
C ARG A 92 13.40 -7.74 -1.26
N LEU A 93 12.32 -7.24 -1.87
CA LEU A 93 11.41 -8.03 -2.70
C LEU A 93 12.11 -8.57 -3.96
N GLU A 94 12.93 -7.75 -4.63
CA GLU A 94 13.79 -8.19 -5.75
C GLU A 94 14.64 -9.40 -5.36
N ARG A 95 15.30 -9.33 -4.20
CA ARG A 95 16.15 -10.43 -3.71
C ARG A 95 15.37 -11.68 -3.32
N ILE A 96 14.16 -11.53 -2.77
CA ILE A 96 13.30 -12.68 -2.43
C ILE A 96 12.82 -13.35 -3.72
N SER A 97 12.30 -12.56 -4.66
CA SER A 97 11.85 -13.06 -5.96
C SER A 97 12.99 -13.76 -6.71
N ALA A 98 14.17 -13.15 -6.77
CA ALA A 98 15.34 -13.78 -7.41
C ALA A 98 15.76 -15.11 -6.76
N ALA A 99 15.51 -15.30 -5.45
CA ALA A 99 15.84 -16.54 -4.74
C ALA A 99 14.75 -17.62 -4.81
N GLU A 100 13.48 -17.24 -4.95
CA GLU A 100 12.35 -18.18 -5.09
C GLU A 100 12.22 -18.74 -6.52
N PHE A 101 12.81 -18.07 -7.51
CA PHE A 101 12.76 -18.45 -8.92
C PHE A 101 14.14 -18.85 -9.51
N ALA A 102 15.16 -19.07 -8.67
CA ALA A 102 16.47 -19.63 -9.05
C ALA A 102 16.55 -21.13 -8.77
#